data_AF-A0A748ASM0-F1
#
_entry.id   AF-A0A748ASM0-F1
#
_cell.length_a   1.000
_cell.length_b   1.000
_cell.length_c   1.000
_cell.angle_alpha   90.00
_cell.angle_beta   90.00
_cell.angle_gamma   90.00
#
_symmetry.space_group_name_H-M   'P 1'
#
loop_
_entity.id
_entity.type
_entity.pdbx_description
1 polymer ?
#
loop_
_entity_poly.entity_id
_entity_poly.type
_entity_poly.pdbx_seq_one_letter_code
_entity_poly.pdbx_strand_id
1 'polypeptide(L)'
;MMRQYVNLFITLVFEEASMYDFTPEEIESVSDYLPDSAKTIIQTIGHEKAFELFRLFGGVAVSFSKQEHKEKGSEINCMIKMLIGEQSFSSLCKVYGGERVYIPVCHQAFCAAKNKRVINDFFSRLQSGVSHFVARVEICRLYRISERELHKLVAKKYKNWRSEREGVIRVSVA
;
A
#
# COMPACT_ATOMS: atom_id res chain seq x y z
N MET A 1 -16.71 18.59 19.29
CA MET A 1 -16.37 17.35 19.99
C MET A 1 -16.05 16.20 19.02
N MET A 2 -16.94 15.83 18.10
CA MET A 2 -16.73 14.72 17.13
C MET A 2 -15.53 14.92 16.16
N ARG A 3 -15.30 16.15 15.65
CA ARG A 3 -14.12 16.50 14.84
C ARG A 3 -12.78 16.29 15.55
N GLN A 4 -12.73 16.42 16.88
CA GLN A 4 -11.49 16.22 17.65
C GLN A 4 -11.13 14.73 17.74
N TYR A 5 -12.11 13.84 17.92
CA TYR A 5 -11.87 12.39 17.95
C TYR A 5 -11.44 11.84 16.59
N VAL A 6 -12.04 12.32 15.50
CA VAL A 6 -11.64 11.95 14.14
C VAL A 6 -10.21 12.41 13.83
N ASN A 7 -9.86 13.65 14.18
CA ASN A 7 -8.49 14.12 14.03
C ASN A 7 -7.51 13.32 14.90
N LEU A 8 -7.86 13.02 16.15
CA LEU A 8 -7.02 12.22 17.04
C LEU A 8 -6.81 10.80 16.50
N PHE A 9 -7.86 10.17 15.94
CA PHE A 9 -7.79 8.87 15.30
C PHE A 9 -6.87 8.89 14.06
N ILE A 10 -7.03 9.89 13.19
CA ILE A 10 -6.15 10.06 12.02
C ILE A 10 -4.70 10.28 12.48
N THR A 11 -4.44 11.17 13.44
CA THR A 11 -3.08 11.44 13.94
C THR A 11 -2.43 10.22 14.59
N LEU A 12 -3.15 9.49 15.44
CA LEU A 12 -2.63 8.28 16.11
C LEU A 12 -2.35 7.15 15.12
N VAL A 13 -3.19 6.98 14.08
CA VAL A 13 -2.96 5.98 13.04
C VAL A 13 -1.86 6.42 12.06
N PHE A 14 -1.61 7.72 11.90
CA PHE A 14 -0.54 8.23 11.04
C PHE A 14 0.87 7.99 11.62
N GLU A 15 1.09 8.14 12.93
CA GLU A 15 2.43 7.98 13.52
C GLU A 15 2.94 6.53 13.55
N GLU A 16 2.08 5.53 13.80
CA GLU A 16 2.51 4.11 13.78
C GLU A 16 2.71 3.56 12.36
N ALA A 17 2.14 4.20 11.34
CA ALA A 17 2.04 3.66 10.00
C ALA A 17 2.97 4.30 8.97
N SER A 18 3.94 5.13 9.39
CA SER A 18 5.01 5.68 8.55
C SER A 18 5.79 4.60 7.76
N MET A 19 5.88 3.37 8.28
CA MET A 19 6.53 2.26 7.56
C MET A 19 5.75 1.79 6.32
N TYR A 20 4.49 2.19 6.16
CA TYR A 20 3.58 1.87 5.05
C TYR A 20 3.22 3.10 4.18
N ASP A 21 3.97 4.20 4.28
CA ASP A 21 3.88 5.28 3.29
C ASP A 21 4.61 4.85 2.03
N PHE A 22 3.91 4.25 1.07
CA PHE A 22 4.47 3.83 -0.21
C PHE A 22 4.54 4.98 -1.20
N THR A 23 5.63 5.05 -1.96
CA THR A 23 5.73 6.00 -3.07
C THR A 23 4.82 5.56 -4.22
N PRO A 24 4.40 6.47 -5.12
CA PRO A 24 3.61 6.11 -6.29
C PRO A 24 4.24 4.99 -7.13
N GLU A 25 5.56 4.98 -7.28
CA GLU A 25 6.28 3.97 -8.05
C GLU A 25 6.24 2.57 -7.38
N GLU A 26 6.28 2.54 -6.05
CA GLU A 26 6.16 1.30 -5.29
C GLU A 26 4.74 0.73 -5.42
N ILE A 27 3.75 1.61 -5.35
CA ILE A 27 2.33 1.29 -5.55
C ILE A 27 2.09 0.72 -6.95
N GLU A 28 2.59 1.38 -7.99
CA GLU A 28 2.40 0.94 -9.37
C GLU A 28 3.02 -0.45 -9.59
N SER A 29 4.18 -0.70 -8.97
CA SER A 29 4.88 -1.96 -9.11
C SER A 29 4.22 -3.18 -8.46
N VAL A 30 3.13 -2.98 -7.73
CA VAL A 30 2.34 -4.05 -7.12
C VAL A 30 0.94 -4.16 -7.69
N SER A 31 0.67 -3.52 -8.84
CA SER A 31 -0.65 -3.52 -9.48
C SER A 31 -1.18 -4.92 -9.79
N ASP A 32 -0.30 -5.89 -10.04
CA ASP A 32 -0.68 -7.29 -10.30
C ASP A 32 -1.28 -8.00 -9.07
N TYR A 33 -0.99 -7.51 -7.85
CA TYR A 33 -1.51 -8.07 -6.60
C TYR A 33 -2.84 -7.43 -6.18
N LEU A 34 -3.33 -6.46 -6.94
CA LEU A 34 -4.56 -5.75 -6.59
C LEU A 34 -5.80 -6.51 -7.09
N PRO A 35 -6.83 -6.66 -6.24
CA PRO A 35 -8.12 -7.17 -6.69
C PRO A 35 -8.78 -6.16 -7.64
N ASP A 36 -9.69 -6.62 -8.50
CA ASP A 36 -10.30 -5.75 -9.51
C ASP A 36 -11.11 -4.60 -8.88
N SER A 37 -11.74 -4.82 -7.73
CA SER A 37 -12.41 -3.74 -6.98
C SER A 37 -11.44 -2.63 -6.54
N ALA A 38 -10.19 -2.97 -6.18
CA ALA A 38 -9.18 -1.98 -5.86
C ALA A 38 -8.75 -1.19 -7.10
N LYS A 39 -8.61 -1.87 -8.26
CA LYS A 39 -8.27 -1.20 -9.53
C LYS A 39 -9.33 -0.18 -9.93
N THR A 40 -10.62 -0.50 -9.78
CA THR A 40 -11.72 0.45 -10.06
C THR A 40 -11.67 1.67 -9.15
N ILE A 41 -11.42 1.47 -7.85
CA ILE A 41 -11.25 2.58 -6.89
C ILE A 41 -10.05 3.45 -7.30
N ILE A 42 -8.90 2.84 -7.63
CA ILE A 42 -7.71 3.57 -8.12
C ILE A 42 -8.01 4.37 -9.38
N GLN A 43 -8.71 3.80 -10.35
CA GLN A 43 -9.12 4.52 -11.56
C GLN A 43 -10.02 5.72 -11.25
N THR A 44 -10.76 5.68 -10.13
CA THR A 44 -11.68 6.74 -9.72
C THR A 44 -10.98 7.89 -8.98
N ILE A 45 -10.04 7.59 -8.09
CA ILE A 45 -9.44 8.61 -7.18
C ILE A 45 -7.91 8.71 -7.24
N GLY A 46 -7.26 7.93 -8.12
CA GLY A 46 -5.80 7.86 -8.22
C GLY A 46 -5.16 6.91 -7.20
N HIS A 47 -3.91 6.53 -7.48
CA HIS A 47 -3.15 5.56 -6.69
C HIS A 47 -2.91 6.00 -5.24
N GLU A 48 -2.44 7.23 -5.04
CA GLU A 48 -2.08 7.76 -3.72
C GLU A 48 -3.27 7.71 -2.76
N LYS A 49 -4.40 8.30 -3.17
CA LYS A 49 -5.61 8.38 -2.34
C LYS A 49 -6.29 7.04 -2.15
N ALA A 50 -6.25 6.16 -3.15
CA ALA A 50 -6.76 4.81 -3.01
C ALA A 50 -5.95 3.99 -2.01
N PHE A 51 -4.62 4.11 -2.00
CA PHE A 51 -3.79 3.36 -1.04
C PHE A 51 -3.93 3.88 0.39
N GLU A 52 -4.07 5.18 0.59
CA GLU A 52 -4.45 5.77 1.89
C GLU A 52 -5.79 5.19 2.36
N LEU A 53 -6.78 5.13 1.45
CA LEU A 53 -8.10 4.56 1.72
C LEU A 53 -8.02 3.08 2.10
N PHE A 54 -7.30 2.26 1.34
CA PHE A 54 -7.15 0.82 1.63
C PHE A 54 -6.41 0.56 2.94
N ARG A 55 -5.42 1.39 3.26
CA ARG A 55 -4.65 1.28 4.50
C ARG A 55 -5.51 1.52 5.73
N LEU A 56 -6.38 2.53 5.71
CA LEU A 56 -7.17 2.92 6.88
C LEU A 56 -8.54 2.25 6.95
N PHE A 57 -9.17 2.00 5.80
CA PHE A 57 -10.53 1.47 5.71
C PHE A 57 -10.62 0.09 5.07
N GLY A 58 -9.49 -0.54 4.71
CA GLY A 58 -9.47 -1.89 4.18
C GLY A 58 -10.16 -2.89 5.11
N GLY A 59 -11.05 -3.70 4.55
CA GLY A 59 -11.84 -4.67 5.31
C GLY A 59 -13.19 -4.13 5.79
N VAL A 60 -13.49 -2.86 5.55
CA VAL A 60 -14.74 -2.22 5.96
C VAL A 60 -15.68 -2.07 4.77
N ALA A 61 -16.98 -2.34 4.99
CA ALA A 61 -18.03 -2.04 4.02
C ALA A 61 -18.66 -0.68 4.32
N VAL A 62 -18.62 0.22 3.34
CA VAL A 62 -19.02 1.63 3.44
C VAL A 62 -20.20 1.91 2.52
N SER A 63 -21.19 2.63 3.01
CA SER A 63 -22.28 3.12 2.16
C SER A 63 -22.01 4.58 1.78
N PHE A 64 -21.69 4.82 0.50
CA PHE A 64 -21.47 6.18 -0.01
C PHE A 64 -22.82 6.89 -0.21
N SER A 65 -22.91 8.13 0.24
CA SER A 65 -24.13 8.94 0.11
C SER A 65 -24.40 9.33 -1.34
N LYS A 66 -25.63 9.17 -1.82
CA LYS A 66 -26.06 9.63 -3.17
C LYS A 66 -25.96 11.14 -3.38
N GLN A 67 -25.92 11.94 -2.31
CA GLN A 67 -25.88 13.41 -2.37
C GLN A 67 -24.74 13.91 -1.49
N GLU A 68 -23.84 14.72 -2.05
CA GLU A 68 -22.71 15.37 -1.35
C GLU A 68 -23.15 16.11 -0.08
N HIS A 69 -24.38 16.62 -0.04
CA HIS A 69 -24.90 17.40 1.08
C HIS A 69 -25.67 16.58 2.14
N LYS A 70 -25.83 15.26 1.95
CA LYS A 70 -26.42 14.35 2.95
C LYS A 70 -25.37 13.62 3.80
N GLU A 71 -24.17 14.18 3.90
CA GLU A 71 -23.11 13.75 4.84
C GLU A 71 -23.54 13.81 6.31
N LYS A 72 -24.64 14.51 6.61
CA LYS A 72 -25.28 14.51 7.93
C LYS A 72 -25.80 13.11 8.27
N GLY A 73 -24.93 12.26 8.83
CA GLY A 73 -25.31 11.00 9.48
C GLY A 73 -24.28 9.87 9.43
N SER A 74 -23.26 9.93 8.58
CA SER A 74 -22.26 8.86 8.47
C SER A 74 -20.87 9.36 8.85
N GLU A 75 -20.45 9.04 10.07
CA GLU A 75 -19.11 9.34 10.59
C GLU A 75 -18.01 8.81 9.67
N ILE A 76 -18.21 7.62 9.09
CA ILE A 76 -17.28 6.98 8.15
C ILE A 76 -17.09 7.82 6.88
N ASN A 77 -18.17 8.33 6.28
CA ASN A 77 -18.06 9.18 5.09
C ASN A 77 -17.27 10.47 5.41
N CYS A 78 -17.50 11.08 6.57
CA CYS A 78 -16.70 12.22 7.03
C CYS A 78 -15.20 11.88 7.17
N MET A 79 -14.87 10.73 7.76
CA MET A 79 -13.48 10.31 7.92
C MET A 79 -12.79 10.04 6.58
N ILE A 80 -13.47 9.33 5.66
CA ILE A 80 -12.95 9.07 4.32
C ILE A 80 -12.72 10.38 3.57
N LYS A 81 -13.71 11.28 3.60
CA LYS A 81 -13.61 12.60 2.96
C LYS A 81 -12.45 13.44 3.51
N MET A 82 -12.21 13.40 4.82
CA MET A 82 -11.05 14.07 5.43
C MET A 82 -9.72 13.44 5.01
N LEU A 83 -9.69 12.14 4.76
CA LEU A 83 -8.50 11.43 4.30
C LEU A 83 -8.16 11.74 2.84
N ILE A 84 -9.10 11.51 1.92
CA ILE A 84 -8.83 11.56 0.47
C ILE A 84 -9.13 12.91 -0.19
N GLY A 85 -9.76 13.82 0.55
CA GLY A 85 -10.22 15.12 0.08
C GLY A 85 -11.61 15.12 -0.57
N GLU A 86 -12.19 16.31 -0.67
CA GLU A 86 -13.55 16.56 -1.20
C GLU A 86 -13.74 16.00 -2.62
N GLN A 87 -12.80 16.30 -3.52
CA GLN A 87 -12.93 15.95 -4.95
C GLN A 87 -12.90 14.44 -5.19
N SER A 88 -11.97 13.74 -4.53
CA SER A 88 -11.87 12.28 -4.58
C SER A 88 -13.11 11.62 -3.97
N PHE A 89 -13.58 12.15 -2.84
CA PHE A 89 -14.79 11.64 -2.19
C PHE A 89 -16.05 11.85 -3.05
N SER A 90 -16.21 13.02 -3.67
CA SER A 90 -17.29 13.29 -4.65
C SER A 90 -17.27 12.28 -5.79
N SER A 91 -16.08 11.95 -6.31
CA SER A 91 -15.93 10.96 -7.39
C SER A 91 -16.37 9.55 -6.94
N LEU A 92 -16.03 9.14 -5.72
CA LEU A 92 -16.54 7.88 -5.16
C LEU A 92 -18.06 7.90 -4.98
N CYS A 93 -18.63 8.99 -4.47
CA CYS A 93 -20.08 9.11 -4.33
C CYS A 93 -20.83 9.06 -5.67
N LYS A 94 -20.23 9.54 -6.77
CA LYS A 94 -20.81 9.43 -8.12
C LYS A 94 -20.81 8.00 -8.64
N VAL A 95 -19.74 7.25 -8.39
CA VAL A 95 -19.60 5.86 -8.88
C VAL A 95 -20.38 4.87 -8.00
N TYR A 96 -20.35 5.06 -6.68
CA TYR A 96 -20.81 4.07 -5.69
C TYR A 96 -22.01 4.55 -4.85
N GLY A 97 -22.55 5.73 -5.14
CA GLY A 97 -23.60 6.35 -4.35
C GLY A 97 -24.85 5.50 -4.24
N GLY A 98 -25.25 5.18 -3.01
CA GLY A 98 -26.45 4.39 -2.72
C GLY A 98 -26.25 2.88 -2.68
N GLU A 99 -25.01 2.42 -2.85
CA GLU A 99 -24.62 1.03 -2.65
C GLU A 99 -23.72 0.88 -1.43
N ARG A 100 -23.70 -0.34 -0.87
CA ARG A 100 -22.76 -0.71 0.20
C ARG A 100 -21.53 -1.35 -0.44
N VAL A 101 -20.42 -0.63 -0.43
CA VAL A 101 -19.18 -0.99 -1.11
C VAL A 101 -18.14 -1.49 -0.12
N TYR A 102 -17.56 -2.65 -0.40
CA TYR A 102 -16.45 -3.19 0.37
C TYR A 102 -15.13 -2.54 -0.05
N ILE A 103 -14.40 -1.98 0.92
CA ILE A 103 -13.06 -1.44 0.70
C ILE A 103 -12.04 -2.59 0.83
N PRO A 104 -11.28 -2.92 -0.22
CA PRO A 104 -10.35 -4.04 -0.20
C PRO A 104 -9.16 -3.78 0.74
N VAL A 105 -8.71 -4.83 1.45
CA VAL A 105 -7.56 -4.78 2.37
C VAL A 105 -6.23 -4.66 1.61
N CYS A 106 -6.16 -5.16 0.37
CA CYS A 106 -4.95 -5.14 -0.45
C CYS A 106 -3.68 -5.70 0.24
N HIS A 107 -3.85 -6.64 1.19
CA HIS A 107 -2.76 -7.17 2.03
C HIS A 107 -1.59 -7.71 1.19
N GLN A 108 -1.88 -8.45 0.13
CA GLN A 108 -0.84 -8.99 -0.75
C GLN A 108 -0.04 -7.89 -1.45
N ALA A 109 -0.72 -6.83 -1.93
CA ALA A 109 -0.06 -5.68 -2.56
C ALA A 109 0.82 -4.93 -1.55
N PHE A 110 0.32 -4.65 -0.34
CA PHE A 110 1.12 -4.02 0.72
C PHE A 110 2.32 -4.87 1.15
N CYS A 111 2.15 -6.19 1.27
CA CYS A 111 3.25 -7.10 1.55
C CYS A 111 4.28 -7.12 0.42
N ALA A 112 3.84 -7.16 -0.84
CA ALA A 112 4.72 -7.13 -2.00
C ALA A 112 5.53 -5.82 -2.05
N ALA A 113 4.88 -4.68 -1.81
CA ALA A 113 5.51 -3.36 -1.82
C ALA A 113 6.55 -3.26 -0.69
N LYS A 114 6.19 -3.66 0.54
CA LYS A 114 7.12 -3.73 1.67
C LYS A 114 8.33 -4.61 1.36
N ASN A 115 8.10 -5.81 0.83
CA ASN A 115 9.16 -6.75 0.52
C ASN A 115 10.12 -6.19 -0.54
N LYS A 116 9.58 -5.50 -1.55
CA LYS A 116 10.38 -4.84 -2.58
C LYS A 116 11.24 -3.72 -1.99
N ARG A 117 10.67 -2.89 -1.12
CA ARG A 117 11.40 -1.83 -0.41
C ARG A 117 12.53 -2.39 0.46
N VAL A 118 12.23 -3.38 1.31
CA VAL A 118 13.22 -4.09 2.16
C VAL A 118 14.41 -4.56 1.34
N ILE A 119 14.13 -5.19 0.20
CA ILE A 119 15.14 -5.70 -0.71
C ILE A 119 15.98 -4.54 -1.28
N ASN A 120 15.34 -3.50 -1.80
CA ASN A 120 16.04 -2.37 -2.41
C ASN A 120 16.95 -1.65 -1.40
N ASP A 121 16.45 -1.41 -0.20
CA ASP A 121 17.20 -0.80 0.89
C ASP A 121 18.38 -1.64 1.35
N PHE A 122 18.22 -2.96 1.38
CA PHE A 122 19.30 -3.89 1.71
C PHE A 122 20.42 -3.82 0.65
N PHE A 123 20.06 -3.91 -0.63
CA PHE A 123 21.06 -3.84 -1.72
C PHE A 123 21.70 -2.45 -1.85
N SER A 124 20.95 -1.37 -1.60
CA SER A 124 21.48 0.00 -1.58
C SER A 124 22.58 0.16 -0.53
N ARG A 125 22.40 -0.40 0.68
CA ARG A 125 23.44 -0.43 1.72
C ARG A 125 24.69 -1.21 1.31
N LEU A 126 24.52 -2.36 0.67
CA LEU A 126 25.67 -3.11 0.16
C LEU A 126 26.44 -2.31 -0.91
N GLN A 127 25.71 -1.61 -1.79
CA GLN A 127 26.29 -0.75 -2.83
C GLN A 127 27.02 0.46 -2.24
N SER A 128 26.56 0.99 -1.10
CA SER A 128 27.26 2.07 -0.38
C SER A 128 28.47 1.61 0.44
N GLY A 129 28.84 0.33 0.37
CA GLY A 129 30.02 -0.23 1.03
C GLY A 129 29.76 -0.73 2.46
N VAL A 130 28.51 -0.76 2.92
CA VAL A 130 28.17 -1.33 4.22
C VAL A 130 28.39 -2.85 4.19
N SER A 131 29.04 -3.38 5.22
CA SER A 131 29.25 -4.83 5.31
C SER A 131 27.93 -5.58 5.36
N HIS A 132 27.91 -6.81 4.82
CA HIS A 132 26.70 -7.63 4.78
C HIS A 132 26.09 -7.88 6.16
N PHE A 133 26.93 -8.02 7.20
CA PHE A 133 26.48 -8.19 8.58
C PHE A 133 25.75 -6.94 9.09
N VAL A 134 26.35 -5.75 8.90
CA VAL A 134 25.78 -4.48 9.36
C VAL A 134 24.48 -4.17 8.62
N ALA A 135 24.47 -4.30 7.29
CA ALA A 135 23.27 -4.08 6.48
C ALA A 135 22.11 -4.99 6.92
N ARG A 136 22.39 -6.24 7.27
CA ARG A 136 21.39 -7.19 7.77
C ARG A 136 20.79 -6.73 9.10
N VAL A 137 21.63 -6.34 10.06
CA VAL A 137 21.19 -5.85 11.38
C VAL A 137 20.33 -4.59 11.21
N GLU A 138 20.80 -3.61 10.43
CA GLU A 138 20.09 -2.36 10.19
C GLU A 138 18.71 -2.60 9.57
N ILE A 139 18.63 -3.41 8.51
CA ILE A 139 17.37 -3.69 7.80
C ILE A 139 16.39 -4.45 8.70
N CYS A 140 16.86 -5.46 9.45
CA CYS A 140 15.99 -6.21 10.36
C CYS A 140 15.39 -5.30 11.44
N ARG A 141 16.18 -4.35 11.96
CA ARG A 141 15.73 -3.37 12.96
C ARG A 141 14.78 -2.35 12.35
N LEU A 142 15.12 -1.78 11.20
CA LEU A 142 14.33 -0.76 10.50
C LEU A 142 12.94 -1.28 10.14
N TYR A 143 12.86 -2.49 9.58
CA TYR A 143 11.61 -3.08 9.09
C TYR A 143 10.92 -4.01 10.09
N ARG A 144 11.48 -4.17 11.30
CA ARG A 144 11.01 -5.10 12.33
C ARG A 144 10.77 -6.52 11.79
N ILE A 145 11.68 -7.01 10.95
CA ILE A 145 11.64 -8.36 10.39
C ILE A 145 12.74 -9.22 11.01
N SER A 146 12.52 -10.53 11.03
CA SER A 146 13.55 -11.47 11.45
C SER A 146 14.64 -11.62 10.40
N GLU A 147 15.84 -12.02 10.85
CA GLU A 147 16.93 -12.34 9.94
C GLU A 147 16.54 -13.45 8.93
N ARG A 148 15.75 -14.43 9.40
CA ARG A 148 15.23 -15.52 8.58
C ARG A 148 14.31 -15.02 7.47
N GLU A 149 13.48 -14.02 7.74
CA GLU A 149 12.61 -13.40 6.74
C GLU A 149 13.44 -12.64 5.70
N LEU A 150 14.40 -11.82 6.14
CA LEU A 150 15.29 -11.10 5.22
C LEU A 150 16.05 -12.07 4.31
N HIS A 151 16.59 -13.16 4.87
CA HIS A 151 17.25 -14.20 4.08
C HIS A 151 16.31 -14.81 3.02
N LYS A 152 15.06 -15.14 3.38
CA LYS A 152 14.07 -15.65 2.42
C LYS A 152 13.79 -14.65 1.28
N LEU A 153 13.65 -13.37 1.60
CA LEU A 153 13.40 -12.32 0.62
C LEU A 153 14.58 -12.19 -0.36
N VAL A 154 15.79 -12.12 0.16
CA VAL A 154 17.03 -12.00 -0.64
C VAL A 154 17.25 -13.26 -1.49
N ALA A 155 17.11 -14.45 -0.92
CA ALA A 155 17.24 -15.71 -1.64
C ALA A 155 16.21 -15.85 -2.77
N LYS A 156 14.95 -15.44 -2.53
CA LYS A 156 13.91 -15.42 -3.57
C LYS A 156 14.30 -14.51 -4.74
N LYS A 157 14.85 -13.31 -4.46
CA LYS A 157 15.33 -12.40 -5.51
C LYS A 157 16.48 -13.01 -6.32
N TYR A 158 17.46 -13.63 -5.68
CA TYR A 158 18.56 -14.29 -6.40
C TYR A 158 18.09 -15.45 -7.27
N LYS A 159 17.14 -16.26 -6.79
CA LYS A 159 16.55 -17.35 -7.58
C LYS A 159 15.84 -16.83 -8.83
N ASN A 160 15.05 -15.76 -8.69
CA ASN A 160 14.35 -15.13 -9.81
C ASN A 160 15.36 -14.58 -10.84
N TRP A 161 16.37 -13.82 -10.38
CA TRP A 161 17.45 -13.30 -11.23
C TRP A 161 18.18 -14.40 -11.99
N ARG A 162 18.46 -15.54 -11.35
CA ARG A 162 19.12 -16.69 -12.00
C ARG A 162 18.24 -17.32 -13.07
N SER A 163 16.95 -17.50 -12.77
CA SER A 163 15.98 -18.11 -13.70
C SER A 163 15.76 -17.23 -14.93
N GLU A 164 15.70 -15.90 -14.75
CA GLU A 164 15.61 -14.93 -15.84
C GLU A 164 16.83 -14.99 -16.76
N ARG A 165 18.05 -15.07 -16.20
CA ARG A 165 19.28 -15.19 -16.99
C ARG A 165 19.38 -16.52 -17.73
N GLU A 166 19.06 -17.63 -17.08
CA GLU A 166 19.04 -18.95 -17.72
C GLU A 166 17.97 -19.02 -18.83
N GLY A 167 16.83 -18.34 -18.65
CA GLY A 167 15.80 -18.17 -19.68
C GLY A 167 16.27 -17.32 -20.86
N VAL A 168 16.92 -16.18 -20.61
CA VAL A 168 17.49 -15.31 -21.65
C VAL A 168 18.60 -16.04 -22.42
N ILE A 169 19.47 -16.79 -21.73
CA ILE A 169 20.50 -17.61 -22.38
C ILE A 169 19.84 -18.68 -23.27
N ARG A 170 18.72 -19.29 -22.85
CA ARG A 170 18.02 -20.29 -23.67
C ARG A 170 17.29 -19.69 -24.88
N VAL A 171 16.73 -18.49 -24.75
CA VAL A 171 16.02 -17.80 -25.85
C VAL A 171 17.00 -17.20 -26.87
N SER A 172 18.23 -16.88 -26.47
CA SER A 172 19.25 -16.29 -27.35
C SER A 172 20.09 -17.31 -28.12
N VAL A 173 19.77 -18.62 -28.04
CA VAL A 173 20.49 -19.72 -28.71
C VAL A 173 19.64 -20.34 -29.84
N ALA A 174 18.68 -19.59 -30.39
CA ALA A 174 17.88 -19.98 -31.56
C ALA A 174 18.28 -19.18 -32.80
#